data_AF-A0A101WWZ7-F1
#
_entry.id   AF-A0A101WWZ7-F1
#
_cell.length_a   1.000
_cell.length_b   1.000
_cell.length_c   1.000
_cell.angle_alpha   90.00
_cell.angle_beta   90.00
_cell.angle_gamma   90.00
#
_symmetry.space_group_name_H-M   'P 1'
#
loop_
_entity.id
_entity.type
_entity.pdbx_description
1 polymer ?
#
loop_
_entity_poly.entity_id
_entity_poly.type
_entity_poly.pdbx_seq_one_letter_code
_entity_poly.pdbx_strand_id
1 'polypeptide(L)'
;MHRTECFVASTVGGFKIINGPPNKGKGLMDRKEDLEPSNETSPPNPTRVGRIETCSELMNQAMECLSKNDVGCVMGILEELVKDKCHDGRLASKEIAYGVKEIVHKLWLRGNDELRRELLTKLMVELGVSRNWFRSVFNTNTRMLNKWLGRYVLMGDQTVQQNMMTRPPQSREDRWRLGLRMSEVIDSIEEMLRHDFGWSERFMCEKMWKFVGVDVDAFREYSVDPCQWLNALTAKELNDTRWLGWYITDMVIKTKRHTLYLRLNTTNTISAIHFVTILKQIQTPNINMNRKSKTKIGTEYFIRIPRASWPWPLDKAEAISMLRRLGKVDLRKALAAATDGDGSVNYYGGVAIFNITFGVNDTYEVNILGEILQQYFGVTALITRNEEHGYMNMRLNGNDAVSILGEIVPFMTHPLRRLRADLILVNENGELSQGEFEKLYDMTKYRGMNDIKRKHAIEVLTQAAPQTTTIK
;
A
#
# COMPACT_ATOMS: atom_id res chain seq x y z
N MET A 1 -32.03 -20.86 43.22
CA MET A 1 -30.56 -20.69 43.26
C MET A 1 -30.07 -20.55 41.83
N HIS A 2 -29.53 -19.39 41.43
CA HIS A 2 -28.87 -19.23 40.13
C HIS A 2 -27.37 -19.47 40.26
N ARG A 3 -26.75 -20.08 39.23
CA ARG A 3 -25.33 -19.91 38.93
C ARG A 3 -25.20 -19.43 37.49
N THR A 4 -24.51 -18.31 37.34
CA THR A 4 -24.12 -17.73 36.05
C THR A 4 -22.69 -18.11 35.74
N GLU A 5 -22.46 -18.82 34.64
CA GLU A 5 -21.12 -19.08 34.11
C GLU A 5 -21.04 -18.56 32.66
N CYS A 6 -20.48 -17.36 32.51
CA CYS A 6 -20.24 -16.74 31.20
C CYS A 6 -18.83 -17.07 30.73
N PHE A 7 -18.71 -17.82 29.62
CA PHE A 7 -17.43 -18.27 29.10
C PHE A 7 -16.58 -17.13 28.50
N VAL A 8 -15.26 -17.23 28.71
CA VAL A 8 -14.28 -16.17 28.41
C VAL A 8 -13.91 -16.13 26.93
N ALA A 9 -14.26 -15.04 26.25
CA ALA A 9 -13.86 -14.78 24.86
C ALA A 9 -12.46 -14.13 24.77
N SER A 10 -11.40 -14.91 25.05
CA SER A 10 -10.01 -14.45 24.95
C SER A 10 -9.65 -13.94 23.54
N THR A 11 -8.82 -12.90 23.48
CA THR A 11 -8.46 -12.21 22.22
C THR A 11 -7.49 -13.03 21.37
N VAL A 12 -8.00 -13.83 20.44
CA VAL A 12 -7.17 -14.55 19.47
C VAL A 12 -6.53 -13.59 18.46
N GLY A 13 -5.20 -13.67 18.34
CA GLY A 13 -4.36 -12.88 17.43
C GLY A 13 -4.38 -13.37 15.97
N GLY A 14 -3.40 -12.92 15.19
CA GLY A 14 -3.30 -13.20 13.75
C GLY A 14 -2.82 -14.61 13.43
N PHE A 15 -3.73 -15.53 13.07
CA PHE A 15 -3.35 -16.87 12.58
C PHE A 15 -2.42 -16.80 11.34
N LYS A 16 -1.25 -17.46 11.45
CA LYS A 16 -0.47 -17.95 10.31
C LYS A 16 -1.34 -18.91 9.48
N ILE A 17 -1.18 -18.91 8.16
CA ILE A 17 -1.84 -19.87 7.24
C ILE A 17 -0.77 -20.45 6.29
N ILE A 18 -0.81 -21.76 6.09
CA ILE A 18 0.07 -22.52 5.21
C ILE A 18 -0.75 -23.06 4.01
N ASN A 19 -0.07 -23.18 2.86
CA ASN A 19 -0.45 -23.70 1.53
C ASN A 19 -1.79 -24.45 1.32
N GLY A 20 -2.47 -24.16 0.19
CA GLY A 20 -3.56 -24.96 -0.42
C GLY A 20 -3.04 -25.98 -1.47
N PRO A 21 -3.74 -26.27 -2.61
CA PRO A 21 -4.95 -25.66 -3.19
C PRO A 21 -6.21 -26.55 -2.97
N PRO A 22 -6.99 -27.20 -3.90
CA PRO A 22 -7.08 -27.24 -5.38
C PRO A 22 -8.34 -26.51 -5.96
N ASN A 23 -8.95 -27.00 -7.05
CA ASN A 23 -10.05 -26.37 -7.82
C ASN A 23 -11.23 -27.33 -8.16
N LYS A 24 -12.47 -26.80 -8.26
CA LYS A 24 -13.42 -26.98 -9.39
C LYS A 24 -14.77 -26.28 -9.13
N GLY A 25 -15.43 -25.80 -10.19
CA GLY A 25 -16.79 -25.22 -10.16
C GLY A 25 -17.02 -24.24 -11.32
N LYS A 26 -18.08 -24.42 -12.13
CA LYS A 26 -18.44 -23.57 -13.29
C LYS A 26 -19.60 -22.62 -12.94
N GLY A 27 -19.73 -21.52 -13.66
CA GLY A 27 -20.93 -20.67 -13.68
C GLY A 27 -20.75 -19.44 -14.56
N LEU A 28 -21.38 -19.45 -15.75
CA LEU A 28 -21.59 -18.25 -16.58
C LEU A 28 -22.99 -17.70 -16.29
N MET A 29 -23.14 -16.38 -16.38
CA MET A 29 -24.43 -15.74 -16.62
C MET A 29 -24.22 -14.52 -17.51
N ASP A 30 -24.83 -14.56 -18.69
CA ASP A 30 -24.97 -13.39 -19.55
C ASP A 30 -26.07 -12.47 -19.03
N ARG A 31 -25.93 -11.17 -19.28
CA ARG A 31 -27.08 -10.24 -19.36
C ARG A 31 -26.96 -9.43 -20.64
N LYS A 32 -28.09 -9.31 -21.32
CA LYS A 32 -28.25 -8.59 -22.59
C LYS A 32 -28.34 -7.08 -22.37
N GLU A 33 -28.00 -6.37 -23.43
CA GLU A 33 -28.64 -5.14 -23.93
C GLU A 33 -29.09 -4.09 -22.89
N ASP A 34 -28.35 -2.98 -22.84
CA ASP A 34 -28.93 -1.64 -22.95
C ASP A 34 -28.09 -0.86 -23.99
N LEU A 35 -28.73 -0.36 -25.04
CA LEU A 35 -28.08 0.35 -26.16
C LEU A 35 -29.01 1.47 -26.65
N GLU A 36 -28.83 2.68 -26.12
CA GLU A 36 -29.42 3.89 -26.70
C GLU A 36 -28.36 4.64 -27.55
N PRO A 37 -28.63 4.93 -28.83
CA PRO A 37 -27.71 5.66 -29.69
C PRO A 37 -27.86 7.18 -29.53
N SER A 38 -26.73 7.87 -29.32
CA SER A 38 -26.67 9.34 -29.34
C SER A 38 -26.75 9.88 -30.78
N ASN A 39 -27.73 10.74 -31.06
CA ASN A 39 -27.91 11.37 -32.37
C ASN A 39 -26.96 12.57 -32.57
N GLU A 40 -25.72 12.32 -33.01
CA GLU A 40 -24.87 13.35 -33.64
C GLU A 40 -24.36 12.87 -35.00
N THR A 41 -24.71 13.61 -36.06
CA THR A 41 -24.53 13.20 -37.46
C THR A 41 -23.09 13.40 -37.93
N SER A 42 -22.22 12.43 -37.62
CA SER A 42 -20.90 12.32 -38.25
C SER A 42 -21.04 12.12 -39.78
N PRO A 43 -20.11 12.63 -40.61
CA PRO A 43 -20.11 12.38 -42.05
C PRO A 43 -19.99 10.87 -42.33
N PRO A 44 -20.55 10.38 -43.47
CA PRO A 44 -20.61 8.96 -43.75
C PRO A 44 -19.22 8.34 -43.88
N ASN A 45 -18.91 7.41 -42.98
CA ASN A 45 -17.67 6.64 -43.02
C ASN A 45 -17.52 5.94 -44.39
N PRO A 46 -16.35 5.99 -45.06
CA PRO A 46 -16.20 5.41 -46.38
C PRO A 46 -16.45 3.90 -46.35
N THR A 47 -17.17 3.44 -47.38
CA THR A 47 -17.45 2.03 -47.65
C THR A 47 -16.15 1.23 -47.68
N ARG A 48 -16.19 -0.06 -47.31
CA ARG A 48 -14.98 -0.89 -47.22
C ARG A 48 -14.16 -0.92 -48.51
N VAL A 49 -14.82 -0.84 -49.68
CA VAL A 49 -14.17 -0.73 -51.00
C VAL A 49 -13.47 0.62 -51.16
N GLY A 50 -14.19 1.74 -51.01
CA GLY A 50 -13.60 3.09 -51.11
C GLY A 50 -12.44 3.32 -50.13
N ARG A 51 -12.51 2.81 -48.89
CA ARG A 51 -11.37 2.86 -47.95
C ARG A 51 -10.17 2.07 -48.46
N ILE A 52 -10.37 0.91 -49.09
CA ILE A 52 -9.27 0.14 -49.70
C ILE A 52 -8.64 0.92 -50.87
N GLU A 53 -9.45 1.60 -51.67
CA GLU A 53 -8.98 2.44 -52.79
C GLU A 53 -8.16 3.64 -52.27
N THR A 54 -8.72 4.46 -51.36
CA THR A 54 -8.02 5.60 -50.73
C THR A 54 -6.74 5.17 -50.02
N CYS A 55 -6.78 4.11 -49.21
CA CYS A 55 -5.59 3.60 -48.54
C CYS A 55 -4.54 3.06 -49.53
N SER A 56 -4.95 2.47 -50.66
CA SER A 56 -4.03 2.00 -51.71
C SER A 56 -3.34 3.17 -52.42
N GLU A 57 -4.08 4.23 -52.72
CA GLU A 57 -3.52 5.45 -53.33
C GLU A 57 -2.50 6.13 -52.39
N LEU A 58 -2.88 6.37 -51.13
CA LEU A 58 -1.99 6.92 -50.11
C LEU A 58 -0.74 6.02 -49.88
N MET A 59 -0.90 4.70 -49.90
CA MET A 59 0.21 3.75 -49.84
C MET A 59 1.21 3.93 -51.00
N ASN A 60 0.72 4.15 -52.22
CA ASN A 60 1.56 4.38 -53.40
C ASN A 60 2.27 5.74 -53.33
N GLN A 61 1.56 6.81 -52.96
CA GLN A 61 2.14 8.15 -52.79
C GLN A 61 3.25 8.15 -51.70
N ALA A 62 3.01 7.48 -50.56
CA ALA A 62 4.03 7.34 -49.51
C ALA A 62 5.26 6.54 -49.97
N MET A 63 5.06 5.50 -50.78
CA MET A 63 6.17 4.74 -51.39
C MET A 63 6.95 5.56 -52.43
N GLU A 64 6.29 6.45 -53.17
CA GLU A 64 6.97 7.38 -54.08
C GLU A 64 7.82 8.40 -53.30
N CYS A 65 7.28 9.03 -52.25
CA CYS A 65 8.04 9.95 -51.40
C CYS A 65 9.17 9.24 -50.61
N LEU A 66 8.99 7.97 -50.23
CA LEU A 66 10.09 7.13 -49.74
C LEU A 66 11.15 6.84 -50.81
N SER A 67 10.83 6.85 -52.11
CA SER A 67 11.86 6.75 -53.17
C SER A 67 12.65 8.05 -53.34
N LYS A 68 11.98 9.20 -53.17
CA LYS A 68 12.57 10.55 -53.23
C LYS A 68 13.33 10.98 -51.96
N ASN A 69 13.27 10.20 -50.88
CA ASN A 69 13.71 10.56 -49.52
C ASN A 69 13.01 11.79 -48.91
N ASP A 70 11.80 12.12 -49.38
CA ASP A 70 11.01 13.22 -48.82
C ASP A 70 10.33 12.79 -47.52
N VAL A 71 11.02 13.05 -46.40
CA VAL A 71 10.56 12.73 -45.05
C VAL A 71 9.26 13.48 -44.71
N GLY A 72 9.12 14.74 -45.13
CA GLY A 72 7.95 15.57 -44.83
C GLY A 72 6.70 15.05 -45.52
N CYS A 73 6.81 14.74 -46.83
CA CYS A 73 5.74 14.08 -47.58
C CYS A 73 5.33 12.74 -46.96
N VAL A 74 6.30 11.87 -46.60
CA VAL A 74 5.99 10.58 -45.98
C VAL A 74 5.29 10.74 -44.63
N MET A 75 5.71 11.71 -43.80
CA MET A 75 5.07 11.99 -42.50
C MET A 75 3.63 12.50 -42.66
N GLY A 76 3.36 13.38 -43.64
CA GLY A 76 2.01 13.86 -43.94
C GLY A 76 1.08 12.74 -44.42
N ILE A 77 1.53 11.92 -45.37
CA ILE A 77 0.72 10.79 -45.88
C ILE A 77 0.51 9.72 -44.80
N LEU A 78 1.51 9.51 -43.92
CA LEU A 78 1.40 8.60 -42.79
C LEU A 78 0.33 9.05 -41.77
N GLU A 79 0.14 10.36 -41.57
CA GLU A 79 -0.94 10.89 -40.75
C GLU A 79 -2.32 10.52 -41.31
N GLU A 80 -2.55 10.73 -42.61
CA GLU A 80 -3.83 10.39 -43.26
C GLU A 80 -4.08 8.87 -43.29
N LEU A 81 -3.07 8.05 -43.61
CA LEU A 81 -3.11 6.57 -43.51
C LEU A 81 -3.50 6.09 -42.09
N VAL A 82 -3.23 6.88 -41.06
CA VAL A 82 -3.58 6.55 -39.67
C VAL A 82 -4.95 7.11 -39.28
N LYS A 83 -5.35 8.28 -39.78
CA LYS A 83 -6.72 8.82 -39.64
C LYS A 83 -7.74 7.85 -40.23
N ASP A 84 -7.57 7.45 -41.49
CA ASP A 84 -8.47 6.54 -42.24
C ASP A 84 -8.43 5.07 -41.81
N LYS A 85 -7.60 4.75 -40.81
CA LYS A 85 -7.42 3.40 -40.24
C LYS A 85 -6.85 2.37 -41.22
N CYS A 86 -6.10 2.81 -42.23
CA CYS A 86 -5.36 1.94 -43.16
C CYS A 86 -4.41 0.97 -42.43
N HIS A 87 -3.98 1.35 -41.22
CA HIS A 87 -3.14 0.53 -40.34
C HIS A 87 -3.87 -0.65 -39.64
N ASP A 88 -5.21 -0.75 -39.67
CA ASP A 88 -5.96 -1.91 -39.17
C ASP A 88 -6.49 -2.80 -40.31
N GLY A 89 -5.94 -4.00 -40.42
CA GLY A 89 -6.29 -4.96 -41.48
C GLY A 89 -7.70 -5.56 -41.37
N ARG A 90 -8.43 -5.28 -40.28
CA ARG A 90 -9.88 -5.54 -40.21
C ARG A 90 -10.68 -4.58 -41.11
N LEU A 91 -10.23 -3.33 -41.19
CA LEU A 91 -10.94 -2.22 -41.85
C LEU A 91 -10.45 -2.00 -43.28
N ALA A 92 -9.14 -2.18 -43.52
CA ALA A 92 -8.48 -1.76 -44.75
C ALA A 92 -7.77 -2.89 -45.55
N SER A 93 -7.94 -4.17 -45.18
CA SER A 93 -7.18 -5.35 -45.66
C SER A 93 -5.83 -5.58 -44.97
N LYS A 94 -5.38 -6.84 -44.91
CA LYS A 94 -4.12 -7.22 -44.24
C LYS A 94 -2.92 -6.69 -44.99
N GLU A 95 -3.05 -6.60 -46.31
CA GLU A 95 -2.04 -6.26 -47.29
C GLU A 95 -1.68 -4.77 -47.14
N ILE A 96 -2.69 -3.90 -47.13
CA ILE A 96 -2.55 -2.46 -46.85
C ILE A 96 -2.04 -2.24 -45.42
N ALA A 97 -2.63 -2.91 -44.42
CA ALA A 97 -2.21 -2.80 -43.03
C ALA A 97 -0.81 -3.39 -42.73
N TYR A 98 -0.24 -4.16 -43.65
CA TYR A 98 1.17 -4.56 -43.64
C TYR A 98 2.04 -3.48 -44.31
N GLY A 99 1.62 -2.95 -45.46
CA GLY A 99 2.29 -1.84 -46.15
C GLY A 99 2.51 -0.61 -45.26
N VAL A 100 1.51 -0.20 -44.47
CA VAL A 100 1.66 0.94 -43.53
C VAL A 100 2.75 0.66 -42.48
N LYS A 101 2.92 -0.60 -42.04
CA LYS A 101 4.03 -0.98 -41.14
C LYS A 101 5.36 -0.91 -41.85
N GLU A 102 5.41 -1.34 -43.11
CA GLU A 102 6.63 -1.31 -43.91
C GLU A 102 7.13 0.12 -44.15
N ILE A 103 6.21 1.09 -44.38
CA ILE A 103 6.52 2.53 -44.44
C ILE A 103 7.16 3.00 -43.13
N VAL A 104 6.50 2.77 -41.98
CA VAL A 104 7.02 3.17 -40.66
C VAL A 104 8.36 2.52 -40.35
N HIS A 105 8.54 1.25 -40.74
CA HIS A 105 9.81 0.54 -40.56
C HIS A 105 10.94 1.12 -41.43
N LYS A 106 10.68 1.40 -42.71
CA LYS A 106 11.64 2.04 -43.62
C LYS A 106 12.05 3.43 -43.12
N LEU A 107 11.09 4.25 -42.70
CA LEU A 107 11.33 5.60 -42.21
C LEU A 107 12.17 5.58 -40.91
N TRP A 108 11.85 4.69 -39.97
CA TRP A 108 12.58 4.50 -38.72
C TRP A 108 14.04 4.03 -38.89
N LEU A 109 14.29 3.18 -39.89
CA LEU A 109 15.65 2.72 -40.23
C LEU A 109 16.50 3.85 -40.82
N ARG A 110 15.93 4.71 -41.66
CA ARG A 110 16.63 5.86 -42.27
C ARG A 110 16.78 7.05 -41.31
N GLY A 111 15.85 7.23 -40.37
CA GLY A 111 15.82 8.37 -39.47
C GLY A 111 16.97 8.44 -38.47
N ASN A 112 17.39 9.67 -38.16
CA ASN A 112 18.21 9.99 -36.99
C ASN A 112 17.36 9.88 -35.69
N ASP A 113 17.96 10.18 -34.54
CA ASP A 113 17.27 10.15 -33.23
C ASP A 113 16.21 11.28 -33.05
N GLU A 114 16.11 12.20 -34.02
CA GLU A 114 15.13 13.30 -34.08
C GLU A 114 13.89 12.90 -34.90
N LEU A 115 14.05 12.38 -36.12
CA LEU A 115 12.93 11.80 -36.89
C LEU A 115 12.30 10.61 -36.15
N ARG A 116 13.08 9.83 -35.39
CA ARG A 116 12.54 8.78 -34.50
C ARG A 116 11.72 9.33 -33.34
N ARG A 117 12.01 10.55 -32.87
CA ARG A 117 11.21 11.26 -31.87
C ARG A 117 9.89 11.73 -32.49
N GLU A 118 9.98 12.44 -33.60
CA GLU A 118 8.82 12.97 -34.34
C GLU A 118 7.83 11.84 -34.70
N LEU A 119 8.33 10.76 -35.30
CA LEU A 119 7.55 9.57 -35.68
C LEU A 119 6.91 8.85 -34.48
N LEU A 120 7.56 8.86 -33.29
CA LEU A 120 6.97 8.32 -32.06
C LEU A 120 5.86 9.22 -31.50
N THR A 121 6.10 10.53 -31.43
CA THR A 121 5.10 11.51 -30.97
C THR A 121 3.88 11.49 -31.88
N LYS A 122 4.10 11.57 -33.20
CA LYS A 122 3.04 11.62 -34.20
C LYS A 122 2.14 10.37 -34.14
N LEU A 123 2.73 9.18 -34.20
CA LEU A 123 1.96 7.94 -34.19
C LEU A 123 1.34 7.63 -32.83
N MET A 124 2.08 7.77 -31.73
CA MET A 124 1.66 7.22 -30.43
C MET A 124 1.06 8.25 -29.45
N VAL A 125 1.36 9.53 -29.61
CA VAL A 125 0.87 10.60 -28.71
C VAL A 125 -0.27 11.38 -29.35
N GLU A 126 -0.10 11.85 -30.58
CA GLU A 126 -1.14 12.57 -31.34
C GLU A 126 -2.19 11.60 -31.88
N LEU A 127 -1.79 10.66 -32.74
CA LEU A 127 -2.70 9.80 -33.50
C LEU A 127 -3.14 8.51 -32.76
N GLY A 128 -2.67 8.30 -31.54
CA GLY A 128 -3.16 7.26 -30.62
C GLY A 128 -2.91 5.80 -31.04
N VAL A 129 -1.97 5.53 -31.95
CA VAL A 129 -1.72 4.18 -32.49
C VAL A 129 -1.26 3.22 -31.39
N SER A 130 -1.90 2.05 -31.33
CA SER A 130 -1.72 1.13 -30.19
C SER A 130 -0.28 0.62 -30.04
N ARG A 131 0.15 0.47 -28.78
CA ARG A 131 1.48 -0.06 -28.43
C ARG A 131 1.74 -1.46 -29.00
N ASN A 132 0.70 -2.28 -29.17
CA ASN A 132 0.83 -3.61 -29.77
C ASN A 132 1.01 -3.55 -31.28
N TRP A 133 0.36 -2.60 -31.96
CA TRP A 133 0.61 -2.33 -33.39
C TRP A 133 2.05 -1.87 -33.61
N PHE A 134 2.52 -0.86 -32.86
CA PHE A 134 3.89 -0.35 -32.98
C PHE A 134 4.94 -1.45 -32.67
N ARG A 135 4.69 -2.29 -31.66
CA ARG A 135 5.53 -3.47 -31.39
C ARG A 135 5.55 -4.48 -32.55
N SER A 136 4.48 -4.61 -33.32
CA SER A 136 4.41 -5.47 -34.50
C SER A 136 5.14 -4.92 -35.73
N VAL A 137 5.38 -3.60 -35.79
CA VAL A 137 6.25 -2.99 -36.82
C VAL A 137 7.70 -3.41 -36.62
N PHE A 138 8.18 -3.34 -35.37
CA PHE A 138 9.60 -3.52 -35.03
C PHE A 138 9.94 -4.88 -34.39
N ASN A 139 9.00 -5.85 -34.46
CA ASN A 139 9.06 -7.16 -33.78
C ASN A 139 9.62 -7.10 -32.34
N THR A 140 9.20 -6.08 -31.57
CA THR A 140 9.91 -5.69 -30.34
C THR A 140 9.14 -5.99 -29.05
N ASN A 141 9.87 -6.05 -27.94
CA ASN A 141 9.32 -6.29 -26.60
C ASN A 141 9.01 -4.99 -25.85
N THR A 142 8.16 -5.07 -24.82
CA THR A 142 7.71 -3.90 -24.04
C THR A 142 8.87 -3.12 -23.40
N ARG A 143 9.94 -3.79 -22.99
CA ARG A 143 11.11 -3.17 -22.34
C ARG A 143 11.91 -2.29 -23.30
N MET A 144 12.03 -2.73 -24.56
CA MET A 144 12.73 -2.01 -25.61
C MET A 144 11.92 -0.80 -26.11
N LEU A 145 10.60 -0.96 -26.32
CA LEU A 145 9.71 0.17 -26.61
C LEU A 145 9.70 1.21 -25.46
N ASN A 146 9.72 0.78 -24.19
CA ASN A 146 9.83 1.69 -23.05
C ASN A 146 11.15 2.48 -23.05
N LYS A 147 12.27 1.86 -23.48
CA LYS A 147 13.57 2.56 -23.61
C LYS A 147 13.51 3.65 -24.69
N TRP A 148 12.82 3.40 -25.80
CA TRP A 148 12.63 4.40 -26.87
C TRP A 148 11.74 5.56 -26.42
N LEU A 149 10.56 5.28 -25.87
CA LEU A 149 9.66 6.34 -25.35
C LEU A 149 10.36 7.20 -24.29
N GLY A 150 11.09 6.58 -23.35
CA GLY A 150 11.86 7.30 -22.33
C GLY A 150 13.04 8.12 -22.86
N ARG A 151 13.65 7.75 -23.99
CA ARG A 151 14.71 8.53 -24.62
C ARG A 151 14.15 9.68 -25.46
N TYR A 152 13.11 9.41 -26.25
CA TYR A 152 12.68 10.29 -27.33
C TYR A 152 11.50 11.18 -26.94
N VAL A 153 10.48 10.65 -26.27
CA VAL A 153 9.28 11.44 -25.93
C VAL A 153 9.44 12.15 -24.59
N LEU A 154 9.99 11.48 -23.58
CA LEU A 154 9.94 11.95 -22.18
C LEU A 154 11.08 12.89 -21.74
N MET A 155 12.02 13.21 -22.62
CA MET A 155 13.15 14.13 -22.33
C MET A 155 13.30 15.16 -23.46
N GLY A 156 12.25 15.94 -23.73
CA GLY A 156 12.28 16.93 -24.82
C GLY A 156 11.22 18.03 -24.84
N ASP A 157 10.21 18.00 -23.95
CA ASP A 157 9.09 18.93 -24.01
C ASP A 157 8.81 19.55 -22.62
N GLN A 158 9.02 20.87 -22.50
CA GLN A 158 8.74 21.65 -21.29
C GLN A 158 7.29 22.15 -21.22
N THR A 159 6.66 22.37 -22.37
CA THR A 159 5.23 22.74 -22.50
C THR A 159 4.32 21.64 -21.94
N VAL A 160 4.67 20.38 -22.17
CA VAL A 160 3.98 19.23 -21.57
C VAL A 160 4.16 19.19 -20.05
N GLN A 161 5.30 19.64 -19.50
CA GLN A 161 5.50 19.73 -18.04
C GLN A 161 4.69 20.88 -17.40
N GLN A 162 4.65 22.07 -18.00
CA GLN A 162 3.89 23.19 -17.44
C GLN A 162 2.39 22.90 -17.35
N ASN A 163 1.81 22.26 -18.36
CA ASN A 163 0.38 21.91 -18.35
C ASN A 163 0.03 20.83 -17.30
N MET A 164 0.98 19.99 -16.85
CA MET A 164 0.72 18.97 -15.81
C MET A 164 0.38 19.56 -14.44
N MET A 165 0.92 20.74 -14.08
CA MET A 165 0.75 21.31 -12.73
C MET A 165 -0.67 21.84 -12.43
N THR A 166 -1.62 21.68 -13.36
CA THR A 166 -3.01 22.14 -13.20
C THR A 166 -4.03 21.03 -12.92
N ARG A 167 -3.67 19.73 -13.07
CA ARG A 167 -4.57 18.61 -12.76
C ARG A 167 -3.85 17.26 -12.63
N PRO A 168 -4.16 16.41 -11.62
CA PRO A 168 -3.58 15.08 -11.53
C PRO A 168 -4.01 14.13 -12.66
N PRO A 169 -3.14 13.21 -13.13
CA PRO A 169 -3.46 12.26 -14.19
C PRO A 169 -4.38 11.14 -13.72
N GLN A 170 -5.65 11.21 -14.13
CA GLN A 170 -6.74 10.39 -13.62
C GLN A 170 -6.64 8.92 -14.07
N SER A 171 -6.37 8.66 -15.35
CA SER A 171 -6.31 7.31 -15.90
C SER A 171 -4.91 6.69 -15.86
N ARG A 172 -4.85 5.38 -16.14
CA ARG A 172 -3.57 4.67 -16.30
C ARG A 172 -2.89 5.09 -17.61
N GLU A 173 -3.64 5.35 -18.67
CA GLU A 173 -3.14 5.87 -19.95
C GLU A 173 -2.48 7.25 -19.80
N ASP A 174 -3.06 8.17 -19.03
CA ASP A 174 -2.50 9.53 -18.82
C ASP A 174 -1.09 9.45 -18.25
N ARG A 175 -0.91 8.65 -17.19
CA ARG A 175 0.40 8.40 -16.56
C ARG A 175 1.42 7.83 -17.56
N TRP A 176 0.98 7.05 -18.55
CA TRP A 176 1.87 6.54 -19.61
C TRP A 176 2.12 7.52 -20.76
N ARG A 177 1.22 8.47 -21.05
CA ARG A 177 1.44 9.56 -22.03
C ARG A 177 2.43 10.59 -21.46
N LEU A 178 2.28 10.92 -20.18
CA LEU A 178 3.09 11.91 -19.47
C LEU A 178 4.44 11.34 -18.96
N GLY A 179 4.58 10.03 -18.88
CA GLY A 179 5.83 9.35 -18.52
C GLY A 179 6.18 9.30 -17.03
N LEU A 180 5.32 9.89 -16.19
CA LEU A 180 5.51 10.01 -14.74
C LEU A 180 5.69 8.66 -14.05
N ARG A 181 6.58 8.61 -13.07
CA ARG A 181 6.70 7.46 -12.16
C ARG A 181 5.48 7.43 -11.23
N MET A 182 5.07 6.23 -10.83
CA MET A 182 3.95 6.09 -9.90
C MET A 182 4.24 6.70 -8.52
N SER A 183 5.50 6.91 -8.15
CA SER A 183 5.86 7.73 -6.97
C SER A 183 5.46 9.18 -7.19
N GLU A 184 5.97 9.82 -8.26
CA GLU A 184 5.72 11.23 -8.58
C GLU A 184 4.21 11.53 -8.64
N VAL A 185 3.40 10.61 -9.17
CA VAL A 185 1.93 10.77 -9.16
C VAL A 185 1.30 10.61 -7.77
N ILE A 186 1.80 9.70 -6.92
CA ILE A 186 1.35 9.59 -5.52
C ILE A 186 1.73 10.87 -4.76
N ASP A 187 2.94 11.37 -4.98
CA ASP A 187 3.46 12.57 -4.32
C ASP A 187 2.60 13.80 -4.69
N SER A 188 2.30 14.03 -5.99
CA SER A 188 1.36 15.08 -6.44
C SER A 188 -0.08 14.91 -5.93
N ILE A 189 -0.53 13.66 -5.75
CA ILE A 189 -1.87 13.38 -5.23
C ILE A 189 -1.96 13.61 -3.71
N GLU A 190 -0.92 13.29 -2.95
CA GLU A 190 -0.82 13.67 -1.54
C GLU A 190 -0.68 15.19 -1.36
N GLU A 191 0.05 15.88 -2.25
CA GLU A 191 0.17 17.34 -2.26
C GLU A 191 -1.19 18.01 -2.52
N MET A 192 -1.90 17.63 -3.59
CA MET A 192 -3.27 18.09 -3.87
C MET A 192 -4.21 17.84 -2.68
N LEU A 193 -4.11 16.67 -2.03
CA LEU A 193 -4.93 16.39 -0.84
C LEU A 193 -4.62 17.30 0.35
N ARG A 194 -3.34 17.60 0.61
CA ARG A 194 -2.94 18.50 1.69
C ARG A 194 -3.39 19.93 1.41
N HIS A 195 -3.28 20.38 0.17
CA HIS A 195 -3.62 21.73 -0.27
C HIS A 195 -5.15 21.95 -0.40
N ASP A 196 -5.82 21.17 -1.25
CA ASP A 196 -7.21 21.43 -1.65
C ASP A 196 -8.24 20.84 -0.66
N PHE A 197 -7.86 19.78 0.06
CA PHE A 197 -8.76 19.02 0.95
C PHE A 197 -8.34 19.05 2.42
N GLY A 198 -7.29 19.79 2.78
CA GLY A 198 -6.76 19.90 4.14
C GLY A 198 -6.33 18.58 4.77
N TRP A 199 -6.02 17.56 3.95
CA TRP A 199 -5.70 16.23 4.45
C TRP A 199 -4.40 16.24 5.24
N SER A 200 -4.39 15.53 6.37
CA SER A 200 -3.23 15.41 7.24
C SER A 200 -3.24 14.07 7.95
N GLU A 201 -2.09 13.71 8.51
CA GLU A 201 -1.93 12.53 9.36
C GLU A 201 -2.89 12.56 10.58
N ARG A 202 -3.19 13.75 11.11
CA ARG A 202 -4.20 13.95 12.17
C ARG A 202 -5.62 13.70 11.66
N PHE A 203 -6.00 14.28 10.53
CA PHE A 203 -7.30 14.05 9.89
C PHE A 203 -7.50 12.56 9.55
N MET A 204 -6.49 11.89 8.99
CA MET A 204 -6.48 10.44 8.76
C MET A 204 -6.74 9.65 10.06
N CYS A 205 -6.07 10.02 11.16
CA CYS A 205 -6.29 9.39 12.46
C CYS A 205 -7.73 9.61 12.97
N GLU A 206 -8.27 10.82 12.89
CA GLU A 206 -9.65 11.13 13.32
C GLU A 206 -10.70 10.41 12.46
N LYS A 207 -10.49 10.29 11.13
CA LYS A 207 -11.33 9.49 10.23
C LYS A 207 -11.27 8.00 10.57
N MET A 208 -10.09 7.47 10.89
CA MET A 208 -9.92 6.09 11.34
C MET A 208 -10.71 5.84 12.64
N TRP A 209 -10.63 6.74 13.63
CA TRP A 209 -11.37 6.62 14.88
C TRP A 209 -12.89 6.66 14.69
N LYS A 210 -13.38 7.64 13.92
CA LYS A 210 -14.80 7.75 13.56
C LYS A 210 -15.29 6.51 12.81
N PHE A 211 -14.49 5.94 11.91
CA PHE A 211 -14.82 4.68 11.21
C PHE A 211 -14.96 3.49 12.17
N VAL A 212 -14.16 3.41 13.23
CA VAL A 212 -14.24 2.30 14.21
C VAL A 212 -15.18 2.55 15.40
N GLY A 213 -15.98 3.61 15.36
CA GLY A 213 -16.95 3.95 16.41
C GLY A 213 -16.31 4.44 17.71
N VAL A 214 -15.17 5.14 17.61
CA VAL A 214 -14.56 5.87 18.73
C VAL A 214 -14.82 7.37 18.49
N ASP A 215 -15.53 8.00 19.41
CA ASP A 215 -15.63 9.45 19.50
C ASP A 215 -14.26 10.02 19.91
N VAL A 216 -13.73 11.00 19.18
CA VAL A 216 -12.40 11.58 19.49
C VAL A 216 -12.47 12.76 20.44
N ASP A 217 -13.61 13.45 20.51
CA ASP A 217 -13.76 14.68 21.27
C ASP A 217 -14.19 14.37 22.70
N ALA A 218 -14.99 13.31 22.90
CA ALA A 218 -15.28 12.73 24.22
C ALA A 218 -14.02 12.31 25.02
N PHE A 219 -12.89 12.03 24.37
CA PHE A 219 -11.61 11.75 25.06
C PHE A 219 -10.85 13.05 25.39
N ARG A 220 -10.97 14.08 24.53
CA ARG A 220 -10.30 15.38 24.67
C ARG A 220 -10.89 16.21 25.81
N GLU A 221 -12.17 16.00 26.14
CA GLU A 221 -12.81 16.46 27.38
C GLU A 221 -11.96 16.12 28.63
N TYR A 222 -11.23 15.00 28.60
CA TYR A 222 -10.40 14.49 29.69
C TYR A 222 -8.90 14.54 29.35
N SER A 223 -8.48 15.49 28.51
CA SER A 223 -7.09 15.70 28.07
C SER A 223 -6.39 14.53 27.34
N VAL A 224 -7.09 13.45 27.02
CA VAL A 224 -6.55 12.33 26.22
C VAL A 224 -6.77 12.64 24.73
N ASP A 225 -5.70 12.70 23.93
CA ASP A 225 -5.81 12.86 22.47
C ASP A 225 -5.64 11.50 21.76
N PRO A 226 -6.69 10.92 21.15
CA PRO A 226 -6.60 9.66 20.42
C PRO A 226 -5.60 9.64 19.25
N CYS A 227 -5.08 10.81 18.84
CA CYS A 227 -4.07 10.93 17.79
C CYS A 227 -2.64 11.22 18.30
N GLN A 228 -2.40 11.22 19.62
CA GLN A 228 -1.09 11.49 20.22
C GLN A 228 0.01 10.50 19.79
N TRP A 229 -0.36 9.26 19.40
CA TRP A 229 0.54 8.23 18.87
C TRP A 229 1.32 8.68 17.61
N LEU A 230 0.80 9.65 16.85
CA LEU A 230 1.49 10.24 15.70
C LEU A 230 2.81 10.90 16.10
N ASN A 231 2.88 11.50 17.30
CA ASN A 231 4.08 12.18 17.80
C ASN A 231 5.21 11.19 18.12
N ALA A 232 4.89 9.90 18.30
CA ALA A 232 5.87 8.83 18.49
C ALA A 232 6.44 8.26 17.17
N LEU A 233 5.98 8.73 15.99
CA LEU A 233 6.52 8.36 14.67
C LEU A 233 7.84 9.08 14.35
N THR A 234 8.88 8.80 15.14
CA THR A 234 10.22 9.40 15.00
C THR A 234 11.31 8.39 14.61
N ALA A 235 10.96 7.16 14.23
CA ALA A 235 11.88 6.08 13.87
C ALA A 235 12.37 6.19 12.41
N LYS A 236 12.87 7.37 12.01
CA LYS A 236 13.27 7.70 10.63
C LYS A 236 14.54 6.99 10.15
N GLU A 237 15.33 6.45 11.07
CA GLU A 237 16.55 5.69 10.78
C GLU A 237 16.40 4.23 11.22
N LEU A 238 16.96 3.30 10.43
CA LEU A 238 16.86 1.85 10.67
C LEU A 238 17.63 1.36 11.92
N ASN A 239 18.48 2.22 12.50
CA ASN A 239 19.22 1.98 13.73
C ASN A 239 18.47 2.40 15.00
N ASP A 240 17.26 2.96 14.90
CA ASP A 240 16.39 3.14 16.08
C ASP A 240 15.82 1.78 16.53
N THR A 241 15.87 1.49 17.82
CA THR A 241 15.52 0.18 18.38
C THR A 241 14.04 -0.18 18.28
N ARG A 242 13.15 0.75 17.87
CA ARG A 242 11.78 0.39 17.47
C ARG A 242 11.76 -0.58 16.28
N TRP A 243 12.70 -0.48 15.34
CA TRP A 243 12.84 -1.44 14.24
C TRP A 243 13.17 -2.86 14.72
N LEU A 244 13.95 -2.98 15.79
CA LEU A 244 14.21 -4.26 16.45
C LEU A 244 12.94 -4.80 17.14
N GLY A 245 12.21 -3.95 17.89
CA GLY A 245 10.97 -4.32 18.58
C GLY A 245 9.86 -4.80 17.65
N TRP A 246 9.66 -4.13 16.50
CA TRP A 246 8.73 -4.62 15.48
C TRP A 246 9.23 -5.90 14.79
N TYR A 247 10.55 -6.08 14.59
CA TYR A 247 11.11 -7.28 13.96
C TYR A 247 11.00 -8.54 14.83
N ILE A 248 11.23 -8.45 16.14
CA ILE A 248 11.02 -9.61 17.04
C ILE A 248 9.54 -10.02 17.14
N THR A 249 8.60 -9.14 16.79
CA THR A 249 7.15 -9.40 16.76
C THR A 249 6.62 -9.50 15.31
N ASP A 250 5.77 -8.55 14.90
CA ASP A 250 4.88 -8.57 13.73
C ASP A 250 5.60 -8.42 12.37
N MET A 251 6.80 -7.83 12.35
CA MET A 251 7.50 -7.48 11.11
C MET A 251 8.31 -8.66 10.55
N VAL A 252 7.91 -9.12 9.36
CA VAL A 252 8.58 -10.23 8.67
C VAL A 252 9.61 -9.69 7.68
N ILE A 253 10.88 -10.01 7.90
CA ILE A 253 11.97 -9.68 6.96
C ILE A 253 12.21 -10.84 6.01
N LYS A 254 12.04 -10.60 4.70
CA LYS A 254 12.35 -11.59 3.65
C LYS A 254 13.58 -11.16 2.84
N THR A 255 14.66 -11.92 2.93
CA THR A 255 15.86 -11.73 2.10
C THR A 255 15.62 -12.15 0.65
N LYS A 256 16.14 -11.38 -0.32
CA LYS A 256 16.25 -11.77 -1.73
C LYS A 256 17.49 -11.12 -2.34
N ARG A 257 18.56 -11.91 -2.57
CA ARG A 257 19.90 -11.42 -2.94
C ARG A 257 20.34 -10.32 -1.94
N HIS A 258 20.84 -9.19 -2.41
CA HIS A 258 21.31 -8.06 -1.59
C HIS A 258 20.19 -7.12 -1.09
N THR A 259 18.92 -7.51 -1.20
CA THR A 259 17.75 -6.71 -0.79
C THR A 259 16.98 -7.42 0.32
N LEU A 260 16.59 -6.66 1.34
CA LEU A 260 15.66 -7.09 2.39
C LEU A 260 14.28 -6.47 2.13
N TYR A 261 13.24 -7.28 2.30
CA TYR A 261 11.85 -6.86 2.22
C TYR A 261 11.31 -6.86 3.66
N LEU A 262 11.23 -5.69 4.29
CA LEU A 262 10.55 -5.50 5.57
C LEU A 262 9.05 -5.48 5.29
N ARG A 263 8.28 -6.37 5.94
CA ARG A 263 6.85 -6.57 5.67
C ARG A 263 6.05 -6.44 6.97
N LEU A 264 4.93 -5.74 6.89
CA LEU A 264 3.90 -5.71 7.92
C LEU A 264 2.58 -6.12 7.27
N ASN A 265 1.90 -7.12 7.82
CA ASN A 265 0.72 -7.73 7.20
C ASN A 265 -0.43 -7.85 8.20
N THR A 266 -1.60 -7.28 7.88
CA THR A 266 -2.73 -7.30 8.81
C THR A 266 -4.07 -7.57 8.15
N THR A 267 -5.05 -7.84 9.01
CA THR A 267 -6.49 -7.71 8.71
C THR A 267 -7.18 -6.80 9.72
N ASN A 268 -6.48 -6.28 10.74
CA ASN A 268 -7.03 -5.33 11.70
C ASN A 268 -7.11 -3.94 11.07
N THR A 269 -8.22 -3.26 11.33
CA THR A 269 -8.58 -1.95 10.76
C THR A 269 -7.63 -0.85 11.22
N ILE A 270 -7.33 -0.79 12.51
CA ILE A 270 -6.44 0.22 13.11
C ILE A 270 -4.99 -0.06 12.70
N SER A 271 -4.57 -1.34 12.73
CA SER A 271 -3.25 -1.74 12.24
C SER A 271 -3.04 -1.44 10.75
N ALA A 272 -4.09 -1.36 9.93
CA ALA A 272 -3.96 -1.03 8.51
C ALA A 272 -3.44 0.40 8.29
N ILE A 273 -3.82 1.35 9.14
CA ILE A 273 -3.33 2.73 9.12
C ILE A 273 -1.95 2.82 9.79
N HIS A 274 -1.79 2.16 10.93
CA HIS A 274 -0.53 2.14 11.70
C HIS A 274 0.64 1.54 10.91
N PHE A 275 0.45 0.40 10.24
CA PHE A 275 1.52 -0.29 9.50
C PHE A 275 2.00 0.47 8.26
N VAL A 276 1.11 1.23 7.59
CA VAL A 276 1.52 2.11 6.49
C VAL A 276 2.31 3.31 7.01
N THR A 277 1.90 3.91 8.15
CA THR A 277 2.64 5.01 8.78
C THR A 277 4.01 4.60 9.33
N ILE A 278 4.16 3.41 9.92
CA ILE A 278 5.47 2.91 10.38
C ILE A 278 6.46 2.90 9.21
N LEU A 279 6.11 2.25 8.10
CA LEU A 279 7.03 2.06 6.98
C LEU A 279 7.32 3.36 6.22
N LYS A 280 6.35 4.28 6.15
CA LYS A 280 6.50 5.60 5.50
C LYS A 280 7.57 6.49 6.18
N GLN A 281 7.97 6.20 7.42
CA GLN A 281 9.12 6.86 8.08
C GLN A 281 10.45 6.64 7.35
N ILE A 282 10.60 5.53 6.60
CA ILE A 282 11.80 5.21 5.81
C ILE A 282 11.60 5.52 4.33
N GLN A 283 10.48 5.07 3.75
CA GLN A 283 10.14 5.28 2.34
C GLN A 283 8.67 4.91 2.07
N THR A 284 8.08 5.48 1.01
CA THR A 284 6.70 5.14 0.58
C THR A 284 6.52 3.63 0.39
N PRO A 285 5.65 2.97 1.17
CA PRO A 285 5.47 1.53 1.13
C PRO A 285 4.68 1.06 -0.10
N ASN A 286 4.96 -0.17 -0.53
CA ASN A 286 4.19 -0.86 -1.55
C ASN A 286 3.10 -1.67 -0.84
N ILE A 287 1.88 -1.74 -1.41
CA ILE A 287 0.78 -2.55 -0.86
C ILE A 287 0.50 -3.77 -1.75
N ASN A 288 0.32 -4.94 -1.13
CA ASN A 288 -0.30 -6.10 -1.75
C ASN A 288 -1.61 -6.43 -1.01
N MET A 289 -2.76 -6.24 -1.66
CA MET A 289 -4.05 -6.67 -1.13
C MET A 289 -4.26 -8.16 -1.42
N ASN A 290 -4.40 -8.98 -0.38
CA ASN A 290 -4.42 -10.44 -0.49
C ASN A 290 -5.66 -11.04 0.18
N ARG A 291 -6.43 -11.86 -0.55
CA ARG A 291 -7.56 -12.62 0.03
C ARG A 291 -7.03 -13.72 0.96
N LYS A 292 -7.17 -13.53 2.26
CA LYS A 292 -6.72 -14.48 3.32
C LYS A 292 -7.73 -15.59 3.56
N SER A 293 -9.01 -15.36 3.30
CA SER A 293 -10.06 -16.40 3.28
C SER A 293 -11.25 -15.95 2.43
N LYS A 294 -12.32 -16.76 2.33
CA LYS A 294 -13.57 -16.36 1.65
C LYS A 294 -14.11 -14.99 2.13
N THR A 295 -13.95 -14.67 3.41
CA THR A 295 -14.51 -13.48 4.10
C THR A 295 -13.46 -12.57 4.72
N LYS A 296 -12.17 -12.72 4.38
CA LYS A 296 -11.08 -11.87 4.87
C LYS A 296 -10.17 -11.45 3.73
N ILE A 297 -9.99 -10.15 3.54
CA ILE A 297 -8.92 -9.59 2.70
C ILE A 297 -7.96 -8.86 3.64
N GLY A 298 -6.66 -9.08 3.48
CA GLY A 298 -5.63 -8.46 4.30
C GLY A 298 -4.67 -7.63 3.46
N THR A 299 -4.07 -6.63 4.09
CA THR A 299 -3.10 -5.73 3.51
C THR A 299 -1.70 -6.16 3.94
N GLU A 300 -0.82 -6.49 2.98
CA GLU A 300 0.63 -6.60 3.20
C GLU A 300 1.29 -5.33 2.69
N TYR A 301 1.83 -4.52 3.62
CA TYR A 301 2.71 -3.40 3.30
C TYR A 301 4.16 -3.87 3.32
N PHE A 302 4.97 -3.34 2.41
CA PHE A 302 6.40 -3.62 2.43
C PHE A 302 7.27 -2.54 1.77
N ILE A 303 8.48 -2.43 2.29
CA ILE A 303 9.56 -1.59 1.74
C ILE A 303 10.72 -2.48 1.25
N ARG A 304 11.71 -1.91 0.56
CA ARG A 304 12.84 -2.66 -0.04
C ARG A 304 14.15 -1.96 0.25
N ILE A 305 14.88 -2.41 1.27
CA ILE A 305 16.14 -1.80 1.69
C ILE A 305 17.35 -2.64 1.21
N PRO A 306 18.53 -2.04 1.02
CA PRO A 306 19.78 -2.80 0.87
C PRO A 306 20.05 -3.64 2.12
N ARG A 307 20.61 -4.85 1.96
CA ARG A 307 20.95 -5.72 3.10
C ARG A 307 21.96 -5.07 4.06
N ALA A 308 22.87 -4.25 3.55
CA ALA A 308 23.85 -3.51 4.35
C ALA A 308 23.24 -2.35 5.17
N SER A 309 21.99 -1.95 4.90
CA SER A 309 21.30 -0.89 5.64
C SER A 309 20.51 -1.38 6.85
N TRP A 310 20.46 -2.70 7.10
CA TRP A 310 19.81 -3.29 8.27
C TRP A 310 20.86 -3.60 9.33
N PRO A 311 20.86 -2.91 10.49
CA PRO A 311 21.93 -3.03 11.48
C PRO A 311 21.72 -4.16 12.50
N TRP A 312 20.54 -4.78 12.51
CA TRP A 312 20.16 -5.81 13.49
C TRP A 312 20.47 -7.23 12.96
N PRO A 313 20.58 -8.24 13.84
CA PRO A 313 20.59 -9.64 13.42
C PRO A 313 19.38 -10.01 12.55
N LEU A 314 19.54 -11.09 11.78
CA LEU A 314 18.47 -11.67 10.93
C LEU A 314 18.03 -13.07 11.38
N ASP A 315 18.58 -13.54 12.50
CA ASP A 315 18.00 -14.58 13.34
C ASP A 315 17.20 -13.92 14.48
N LYS A 316 16.06 -14.51 14.89
CA LYS A 316 15.21 -13.91 15.94
C LYS A 316 15.77 -14.10 17.36
N ALA A 317 16.46 -15.19 17.66
CA ALA A 317 17.05 -15.43 18.97
C ALA A 317 18.30 -14.55 19.20
N GLU A 318 19.12 -14.34 18.16
CA GLU A 318 20.16 -13.30 18.18
C GLU A 318 19.57 -11.90 18.33
N ALA A 319 18.51 -11.58 17.57
CA ALA A 319 17.89 -10.25 17.59
C ALA A 319 17.28 -9.92 18.96
N ILE A 320 16.53 -10.82 19.59
CA ILE A 320 15.98 -10.55 20.92
C ILE A 320 17.07 -10.51 22.00
N SER A 321 18.15 -11.26 21.83
CA SER A 321 19.31 -11.20 22.73
C SER A 321 20.02 -9.84 22.74
N MET A 322 19.90 -9.05 21.67
CA MET A 322 20.42 -7.68 21.65
C MET A 322 19.71 -6.77 22.65
N LEU A 323 18.48 -7.06 23.07
CA LEU A 323 17.75 -6.25 24.06
C LEU A 323 18.50 -6.16 25.39
N ARG A 324 19.20 -7.23 25.82
CA ARG A 324 20.04 -7.24 27.04
C ARG A 324 21.22 -6.24 27.00
N ARG A 325 21.53 -5.66 25.83
CA ARG A 325 22.65 -4.73 25.62
C ARG A 325 22.21 -3.28 25.44
N LEU A 326 20.91 -3.00 25.48
CA LEU A 326 20.37 -1.66 25.26
C LEU A 326 20.40 -0.81 26.55
N GLY A 327 20.68 0.48 26.41
CA GLY A 327 20.45 1.45 27.48
C GLY A 327 18.95 1.61 27.75
N LYS A 328 18.57 2.01 28.98
CA LYS A 328 17.16 1.99 29.43
C LYS A 328 16.19 2.72 28.49
N VAL A 329 16.60 3.84 27.88
CA VAL A 329 15.78 4.59 26.90
C VAL A 329 15.50 3.77 25.64
N ASP A 330 16.53 3.15 25.07
CA ASP A 330 16.40 2.36 23.84
C ASP A 330 15.76 0.99 24.08
N LEU A 331 15.83 0.48 25.32
CA LEU A 331 15.03 -0.66 25.77
C LEU A 331 13.54 -0.31 25.86
N ARG A 332 13.16 0.82 26.47
CA ARG A 332 11.77 1.32 26.49
C ARG A 332 11.21 1.47 25.07
N LYS A 333 11.98 2.05 24.14
CA LYS A 333 11.64 2.12 22.71
C LYS A 333 11.37 0.75 22.08
N ALA A 334 12.26 -0.22 22.30
CA ALA A 334 12.12 -1.57 21.75
C ALA A 334 10.90 -2.30 22.33
N LEU A 335 10.65 -2.17 23.64
CA LEU A 335 9.50 -2.75 24.33
C LEU A 335 8.19 -2.11 23.88
N ALA A 336 8.16 -0.79 23.64
CA ALA A 336 7.02 -0.11 23.03
C ALA A 336 6.70 -0.66 21.63
N ALA A 337 7.71 -0.81 20.76
CA ALA A 337 7.52 -1.37 19.42
C ALA A 337 7.12 -2.85 19.42
N ALA A 338 7.64 -3.66 20.36
CA ALA A 338 7.17 -5.04 20.55
C ALA A 338 5.71 -5.07 21.02
N THR A 339 5.33 -4.14 21.91
CA THR A 339 3.94 -3.98 22.35
C THR A 339 3.04 -3.54 21.18
N ASP A 340 3.54 -2.67 20.30
CA ASP A 340 2.87 -2.23 19.08
C ASP A 340 2.71 -3.33 18.00
N GLY A 341 3.44 -4.43 18.11
CA GLY A 341 3.32 -5.64 17.29
C GLY A 341 2.35 -6.66 17.91
N ASP A 342 2.88 -7.64 18.64
CA ASP A 342 2.11 -8.75 19.27
C ASP A 342 1.63 -8.46 20.71
N GLY A 343 1.76 -7.21 21.18
CA GLY A 343 1.32 -6.81 22.51
C GLY A 343 -0.20 -6.63 22.67
N SER A 344 -0.63 -6.42 23.90
CA SER A 344 -2.01 -6.07 24.22
C SER A 344 -2.07 -5.31 25.55
N VAL A 345 -2.89 -4.27 25.56
CA VAL A 345 -3.19 -3.44 26.73
C VAL A 345 -4.69 -3.57 26.97
N ASN A 346 -5.07 -4.01 28.16
CA ASN A 346 -6.47 -4.22 28.54
C ASN A 346 -6.69 -3.79 30.00
N TYR A 347 -7.95 -3.58 30.36
CA TYR A 347 -8.42 -3.41 31.73
C TYR A 347 -9.62 -4.34 31.93
N TYR A 348 -9.66 -5.06 33.05
CA TYR A 348 -10.73 -6.02 33.38
C TYR A 348 -10.85 -6.18 34.90
N GLY A 349 -12.08 -6.17 35.44
CA GLY A 349 -12.34 -6.45 36.85
C GLY A 349 -11.65 -5.47 37.84
N GLY A 350 -11.43 -4.21 37.43
CA GLY A 350 -10.68 -3.23 38.22
C GLY A 350 -9.16 -3.35 38.12
N VAL A 351 -8.64 -4.13 37.16
CA VAL A 351 -7.20 -4.43 37.04
C VAL A 351 -6.69 -4.17 35.62
N ALA A 352 -5.64 -3.36 35.52
CA ALA A 352 -4.87 -3.17 34.28
C ALA A 352 -4.09 -4.46 33.92
N ILE A 353 -4.02 -4.80 32.63
CA ILE A 353 -3.35 -5.99 32.12
C ILE A 353 -2.49 -5.61 30.91
N PHE A 354 -1.18 -5.82 31.04
CA PHE A 354 -0.21 -5.75 29.95
C PHE A 354 0.21 -7.17 29.57
N ASN A 355 0.17 -7.52 28.28
CA ASN A 355 0.48 -8.87 27.83
C ASN A 355 1.06 -8.88 26.42
N ILE A 356 2.23 -9.51 26.22
CA ILE A 356 2.77 -9.82 24.88
C ILE A 356 2.59 -11.31 24.60
N THR A 357 2.06 -11.61 23.41
CA THR A 357 1.85 -12.97 22.92
C THR A 357 3.01 -13.42 22.04
N PHE A 358 3.38 -14.70 22.16
CA PHE A 358 4.46 -15.36 21.44
C PHE A 358 3.94 -16.68 20.84
N GLY A 359 4.64 -17.28 19.87
CA GLY A 359 4.34 -18.64 19.42
C GLY A 359 4.65 -19.69 20.50
N VAL A 360 3.99 -20.84 20.46
CA VAL A 360 4.23 -21.93 21.44
C VAL A 360 5.69 -22.39 21.50
N ASN A 361 6.45 -22.28 20.40
CA ASN A 361 7.84 -22.70 20.34
C ASN A 361 8.83 -21.59 20.74
N ASP A 362 8.38 -20.35 20.90
CA ASP A 362 9.20 -19.15 21.09
C ASP A 362 9.58 -19.01 22.60
N THR A 363 9.98 -20.14 23.19
CA THR A 363 10.22 -20.32 24.63
C THR A 363 11.54 -19.68 25.08
N TYR A 364 12.49 -19.50 24.15
CA TYR A 364 13.68 -18.71 24.40
C TYR A 364 13.28 -17.24 24.55
N GLU A 365 12.64 -16.70 23.51
CA GLU A 365 12.24 -15.30 23.34
C GLU A 365 11.46 -14.76 24.55
N VAL A 366 10.42 -15.50 24.98
CA VAL A 366 9.56 -15.10 26.11
C VAL A 366 10.32 -15.05 27.44
N ASN A 367 11.31 -15.93 27.63
CA ASN A 367 12.17 -15.93 28.82
C ASN A 367 13.18 -14.78 28.77
N ILE A 368 13.77 -14.46 27.60
CA ILE A 368 14.66 -13.30 27.46
C ILE A 368 13.92 -12.01 27.86
N LEU A 369 12.68 -11.84 27.42
CA LEU A 369 11.91 -10.64 27.75
C LEU A 369 11.45 -10.61 29.21
N GLY A 370 11.14 -11.77 29.81
CA GLY A 370 10.86 -11.89 31.24
C GLY A 370 12.06 -11.53 32.13
N GLU A 371 13.26 -12.05 31.82
CA GLU A 371 14.51 -11.66 32.50
C GLU A 371 14.75 -10.15 32.44
N ILE A 372 14.57 -9.56 31.26
CA ILE A 372 14.81 -8.13 31.01
C ILE A 372 13.81 -7.26 31.78
N LEU A 373 12.54 -7.66 31.84
CA LEU A 373 11.53 -6.96 32.67
C LEU A 373 11.92 -6.98 34.15
N GLN A 374 12.37 -8.12 34.66
CA GLN A 374 12.81 -8.24 36.05
C GLN A 374 14.06 -7.40 36.32
N GLN A 375 15.07 -7.44 35.44
CA GLN A 375 16.36 -6.76 35.63
C GLN A 375 16.29 -5.24 35.46
N TYR A 376 15.54 -4.73 34.47
CA TYR A 376 15.55 -3.30 34.11
C TYR A 376 14.36 -2.50 34.66
N PHE A 377 13.29 -3.19 35.07
CA PHE A 377 12.05 -2.57 35.55
C PHE A 377 11.55 -3.15 36.89
N GLY A 378 12.14 -4.23 37.41
CA GLY A 378 11.79 -4.83 38.71
C GLY A 378 10.52 -5.68 38.73
N VAL A 379 9.82 -5.81 37.60
CA VAL A 379 8.51 -6.51 37.50
C VAL A 379 8.69 -7.97 37.08
N THR A 380 7.90 -8.87 37.65
CA THR A 380 8.02 -10.33 37.37
C THR A 380 6.84 -10.81 36.53
N ALA A 381 7.09 -11.12 35.26
CA ALA A 381 6.05 -11.51 34.33
C ALA A 381 5.54 -12.95 34.54
N LEU A 382 4.22 -13.11 34.59
CA LEU A 382 3.55 -14.41 34.54
C LEU A 382 3.61 -14.95 33.11
N ILE A 383 4.45 -15.96 32.89
CA ILE A 383 4.54 -16.68 31.60
C ILE A 383 3.56 -17.86 31.61
N THR A 384 2.72 -17.96 30.59
CA THR A 384 1.76 -19.06 30.40
C THR A 384 1.87 -19.66 28.99
N ARG A 385 1.64 -20.97 28.89
CA ARG A 385 1.69 -21.75 27.63
C ARG A 385 0.28 -22.29 27.33
N ASN A 386 -0.17 -22.18 26.08
CA ASN A 386 -1.36 -22.86 25.59
C ASN A 386 -1.00 -23.60 24.29
N GLU A 387 -0.88 -24.92 24.38
CA GLU A 387 -0.47 -25.78 23.25
C GLU A 387 -1.62 -26.00 22.26
N GLU A 388 -2.85 -26.14 22.74
CA GLU A 388 -4.07 -26.31 21.93
C GLU A 388 -4.28 -25.16 20.94
N HIS A 389 -3.94 -23.93 21.34
CA HIS A 389 -4.07 -22.72 20.53
C HIS A 389 -2.71 -22.22 19.98
N GLY A 390 -1.61 -22.93 20.25
CA GLY A 390 -0.31 -22.68 19.66
C GLY A 390 0.41 -21.39 20.08
N TYR A 391 0.16 -20.87 21.29
CA TYR A 391 0.77 -19.62 21.79
C TYR A 391 1.35 -19.70 23.21
N MET A 392 2.23 -18.75 23.52
CA MET A 392 2.61 -18.38 24.88
C MET A 392 2.19 -16.93 25.16
N ASN A 393 2.02 -16.57 26.44
CA ASN A 393 1.70 -15.23 26.89
C ASN A 393 2.60 -14.83 28.05
N MET A 394 3.24 -13.67 27.94
CA MET A 394 3.97 -13.01 29.02
C MET A 394 3.10 -11.87 29.54
N ARG A 395 2.64 -11.95 30.81
CA ARG A 395 1.63 -11.05 31.39
C ARG A 395 2.11 -10.34 32.65
N LEU A 396 1.73 -9.07 32.77
CA LEU A 396 1.76 -8.27 33.99
C LEU A 396 0.33 -7.81 34.32
N ASN A 397 0.01 -7.62 35.59
CA ASN A 397 -1.31 -7.20 36.07
C ASN A 397 -1.17 -6.09 37.12
N GLY A 398 -2.18 -5.22 37.24
CA GLY A 398 -2.22 -4.14 38.23
C GLY A 398 -0.99 -3.23 38.13
N ASN A 399 -0.42 -2.88 39.28
CA ASN A 399 0.70 -1.94 39.41
C ASN A 399 1.89 -2.28 38.50
N ASP A 400 2.21 -3.55 38.29
CA ASP A 400 3.30 -3.97 37.38
C ASP A 400 3.00 -3.62 35.92
N ALA A 401 1.73 -3.77 35.50
CA ALA A 401 1.29 -3.36 34.17
C ALA A 401 1.30 -1.82 34.04
N VAL A 402 0.77 -1.11 35.04
CA VAL A 402 0.73 0.37 35.09
C VAL A 402 2.15 0.96 35.03
N SER A 403 3.09 0.41 35.81
CA SER A 403 4.50 0.78 35.83
C SER A 403 5.16 0.64 34.45
N ILE A 404 5.01 -0.52 33.78
CA ILE A 404 5.55 -0.71 32.43
C ILE A 404 4.88 0.19 31.40
N LEU A 405 3.56 0.41 31.49
CA LEU A 405 2.85 1.32 30.59
C LEU A 405 3.42 2.74 30.71
N GLY A 406 3.55 3.29 31.93
CA GLY A 406 4.14 4.62 32.15
C GLY A 406 5.56 4.78 31.59
N GLU A 407 6.37 3.71 31.64
CA GLU A 407 7.74 3.70 31.10
C GLU A 407 7.81 3.65 29.56
N ILE A 408 6.84 3.03 28.87
CA ILE A 408 6.89 2.79 27.41
C ILE A 408 5.94 3.67 26.58
N VAL A 409 4.84 4.16 27.18
CA VAL A 409 3.79 4.96 26.53
C VAL A 409 4.31 6.10 25.65
N PRO A 410 5.33 6.89 26.05
CA PRO A 410 5.92 7.95 25.20
C PRO A 410 6.47 7.47 23.85
N PHE A 411 6.76 6.18 23.69
CA PHE A 411 7.31 5.58 22.46
C PHE A 411 6.30 4.70 21.70
N MET A 412 5.09 4.49 22.24
CA MET A 412 4.06 3.65 21.62
C MET A 412 3.39 4.35 20.44
N THR A 413 3.27 3.61 19.34
CA THR A 413 2.74 4.08 18.05
C THR A 413 1.44 3.38 17.64
N HIS A 414 1.09 2.21 18.20
CA HIS A 414 -0.14 1.51 17.80
C HIS A 414 -1.36 2.20 18.40
N PRO A 415 -2.28 2.76 17.60
CA PRO A 415 -3.27 3.74 18.09
C PRO A 415 -4.14 3.21 19.22
N LEU A 416 -4.63 1.96 19.13
CA LEU A 416 -5.52 1.37 20.14
C LEU A 416 -4.78 0.99 21.43
N ARG A 417 -3.50 0.62 21.32
CA ARG A 417 -2.69 0.21 22.48
C ARG A 417 -2.22 1.42 23.25
N ARG A 418 -1.76 2.47 22.55
CA ARG A 418 -1.45 3.78 23.12
C ARG A 418 -2.68 4.37 23.82
N LEU A 419 -3.82 4.52 23.10
CA LEU A 419 -5.05 5.11 23.65
C LEU A 419 -5.57 4.40 24.92
N ARG A 420 -5.50 3.07 24.97
CA ARG A 420 -5.87 2.32 26.18
C ARG A 420 -4.87 2.49 27.32
N ALA A 421 -3.58 2.63 27.02
CA ALA A 421 -2.57 2.87 28.03
C ALA A 421 -2.72 4.28 28.63
N ASP A 422 -3.00 5.29 27.80
CA ASP A 422 -3.33 6.65 28.25
C ASP A 422 -4.57 6.65 29.16
N LEU A 423 -5.68 6.03 28.72
CA LEU A 423 -6.89 5.90 29.55
C LEU A 423 -6.62 5.22 30.91
N ILE A 424 -5.81 4.16 30.92
CA ILE A 424 -5.46 3.45 32.17
C ILE A 424 -4.63 4.38 33.07
N LEU A 425 -3.58 5.02 32.57
CA LEU A 425 -2.74 5.90 33.39
C LEU A 425 -3.53 7.07 34.00
N VAL A 426 -4.41 7.71 33.21
CA VAL A 426 -5.30 8.79 33.67
C VAL A 426 -6.32 8.28 34.71
N ASN A 427 -6.83 7.05 34.58
CA ASN A 427 -7.68 6.40 35.60
C ASN A 427 -6.93 6.11 36.91
N GLU A 428 -5.73 5.53 36.84
CA GLU A 428 -4.93 5.23 38.04
C GLU A 428 -4.45 6.49 38.78
N ASN A 429 -4.29 7.62 38.07
CA ASN A 429 -4.03 8.93 38.65
C ASN A 429 -5.25 9.53 39.39
N GLY A 430 -6.46 8.97 39.20
CA GLY A 430 -7.71 9.51 39.74
C GLY A 430 -8.27 10.71 38.97
N GLU A 431 -7.82 10.94 37.73
CA GLU A 431 -8.29 12.05 36.86
C GLU A 431 -9.63 11.74 36.17
N LEU A 432 -10.14 10.50 36.28
CA LEU A 432 -11.43 10.04 35.78
C LEU A 432 -12.24 9.41 36.91
N SER A 433 -13.55 9.65 36.94
CA SER A 433 -14.45 8.77 37.71
C SER A 433 -14.62 7.41 37.01
N GLN A 434 -14.99 6.38 37.78
CA GLN A 434 -15.23 5.03 37.24
C GLN A 434 -16.22 5.03 36.05
N GLY A 435 -17.30 5.84 36.12
CA GLY A 435 -18.30 5.90 35.05
C GLY A 435 -17.77 6.54 33.76
N GLU A 436 -16.88 7.54 33.88
CA GLU A 436 -16.24 8.19 32.73
C GLU A 436 -15.20 7.27 32.09
N PHE A 437 -14.36 6.63 32.92
CA PHE A 437 -13.43 5.61 32.42
C PHE A 437 -14.16 4.45 31.74
N GLU A 438 -15.24 3.91 32.34
CA GLU A 438 -16.01 2.82 31.72
C GLU A 438 -16.65 3.22 30.38
N LYS A 439 -17.20 4.44 30.28
CA LYS A 439 -17.73 5.06 29.04
C LYS A 439 -16.65 5.14 27.96
N LEU A 440 -15.49 5.70 28.27
CA LEU A 440 -14.39 5.88 27.32
C LEU A 440 -13.76 4.53 26.91
N TYR A 441 -13.50 3.66 27.89
CA TYR A 441 -12.85 2.39 27.66
C TYR A 441 -13.74 1.42 26.85
N ASP A 442 -15.08 1.47 26.96
CA ASP A 442 -15.99 0.65 26.13
C ASP A 442 -15.84 0.89 24.63
N MET A 443 -15.69 2.15 24.20
CA MET A 443 -15.47 2.47 22.78
C MET A 443 -14.21 1.78 22.22
N THR A 444 -13.21 1.52 23.07
CA THR A 444 -11.98 0.80 22.70
C THR A 444 -12.15 -0.73 22.65
N LYS A 445 -13.22 -1.30 23.21
CA LYS A 445 -13.44 -2.76 23.24
C LYS A 445 -13.77 -3.31 21.85
N TYR A 446 -13.68 -4.63 21.71
CA TYR A 446 -14.11 -5.37 20.52
C TYR A 446 -15.46 -6.03 20.78
N ARG A 447 -16.51 -5.61 20.06
CA ARG A 447 -17.88 -6.12 20.17
C ARG A 447 -18.08 -7.44 19.40
N GLY A 448 -17.16 -8.39 19.61
CA GLY A 448 -17.21 -9.76 19.07
C GLY A 448 -16.47 -9.98 17.76
N MET A 449 -16.86 -11.03 17.02
CA MET A 449 -16.15 -11.48 15.81
C MET A 449 -16.30 -10.57 14.59
N ASN A 450 -17.41 -9.82 14.49
CA ASN A 450 -17.73 -8.95 13.36
C ASN A 450 -17.60 -7.46 13.73
N ASP A 451 -16.83 -7.16 14.77
CA ASP A 451 -16.50 -5.80 15.17
C ASP A 451 -15.69 -5.09 14.07
N ILE A 452 -16.06 -3.84 13.76
CA ILE A 452 -15.50 -3.01 12.68
C ILE A 452 -13.98 -2.79 12.79
N LYS A 453 -13.37 -2.96 13.98
CA LYS A 453 -11.92 -2.92 14.21
C LYS A 453 -11.19 -4.19 13.69
N ARG A 454 -11.93 -5.24 13.31
CA ARG A 454 -11.41 -6.56 12.89
C ARG A 454 -11.84 -6.92 11.46
N LYS A 455 -10.88 -7.25 10.58
CA LYS A 455 -11.06 -7.74 9.19
C LYS A 455 -11.38 -6.66 8.13
N HIS A 456 -11.64 -5.41 8.54
CA HIS A 456 -12.02 -4.29 7.64
C HIS A 456 -10.82 -3.43 7.19
N ALA A 457 -9.63 -4.04 7.07
CA ALA A 457 -8.36 -3.37 6.75
C ALA A 457 -8.32 -2.63 5.39
N ILE A 458 -9.20 -2.97 4.44
CA ILE A 458 -9.30 -2.26 3.15
C ILE A 458 -10.31 -1.10 3.22
N GLU A 459 -11.42 -1.28 3.95
CA GLU A 459 -12.49 -0.28 4.03
C GLU A 459 -12.03 0.99 4.73
N VAL A 460 -11.21 0.86 5.79
CA VAL A 460 -10.61 2.03 6.44
C VAL A 460 -9.59 2.76 5.55
N LEU A 461 -8.93 2.08 4.61
CA LEU A 461 -8.04 2.77 3.67
C LEU A 461 -8.82 3.70 2.76
N THR A 462 -9.97 3.25 2.21
CA THR A 462 -10.79 4.13 1.35
C THR A 462 -11.45 5.28 2.11
N GLN A 463 -11.60 5.17 3.44
CA GLN A 463 -12.22 6.20 4.30
C GLN A 463 -11.22 7.18 4.95
N ALA A 464 -10.00 6.74 5.29
CA ALA A 464 -9.06 7.51 6.10
C ALA A 464 -7.70 7.80 5.43
N ALA A 465 -7.16 6.85 4.66
CA ALA A 465 -5.82 6.94 4.07
C ALA A 465 -5.77 6.53 2.57
N PRO A 466 -6.65 7.05 1.70
CA PRO A 466 -6.93 6.46 0.39
C PRO A 466 -5.74 6.44 -0.60
N GLN A 467 -4.69 7.23 -0.35
CA GLN A 467 -3.71 7.60 -1.38
C GLN A 467 -2.25 7.26 -0.99
N THR A 468 -2.05 6.59 0.15
CA THR A 468 -0.75 6.42 0.82
C THR A 468 0.19 5.35 0.23
N THR A 469 -0.19 4.64 -0.84
CA THR A 469 0.54 3.43 -1.30
C THR A 469 0.55 3.20 -2.81
N THR A 470 1.67 2.67 -3.33
CA THR A 470 1.71 2.09 -4.67
C THR A 470 1.00 0.73 -4.69
N ILE A 471 -0.23 0.70 -5.23
CA ILE A 471 -0.91 -0.55 -5.63
C ILE A 471 -0.11 -1.18 -6.79
N LYS A 472 0.05 -2.51 -6.78
CA LYS A 472 0.83 -3.27 -7.76
C LYS A 472 0.07 -4.42 -8.42
#